data_AF-A0A962S181-F1
#
_entry.id   AF-A0A962S181-F1
#
_cell.length_a   1.000
_cell.length_b   1.000
_cell.length_c   1.000
_cell.angle_alpha   90.00
_cell.angle_beta   90.00
_cell.angle_gamma   90.00
#
_symmetry.space_group_name_H-M   'P 1'
#
loop_
_entity.id
_entity.type
_entity.pdbx_description
1 polymer ?
#
loop_
_entity_poly.entity_id
_entity_poly.type
_entity_poly.pdbx_seq_one_letter_code
_entity_poly.pdbx_strand_id
1 'polypeptide(L)'
;MHKAITRSAGYSRLEAAFMLVLVLLVGLLAVTKYFEISKDAEEAMEPGLIEGVRAGIASYAEESRERGSAVHYPNVLDDAAPGAVTPRDPFFGRVLEKGVAVEGWSKLKKNQYRTPSGRRIVYNPETGEFLFLPEELSPGSAHVPAPDKP
;
A
#
# COMPACT_ATOMS: atom_id res chain seq x y z
N MET A 1 -60.25 31.32 -19.21
CA MET A 1 -59.01 31.22 -18.41
C MET A 1 -59.05 29.94 -17.59
N HIS A 2 -58.26 28.92 -17.96
CA HIS A 2 -58.18 27.65 -17.24
C HIS A 2 -57.12 27.76 -16.15
N LYS A 3 -57.51 27.53 -14.89
CA LYS A 3 -56.64 27.57 -13.72
C LYS A 3 -55.85 26.27 -13.67
N ALA A 4 -54.53 26.33 -13.92
CA ALA A 4 -53.65 25.18 -13.75
C ALA A 4 -53.59 24.82 -12.25
N ILE A 5 -53.99 23.59 -11.91
CA ILE A 5 -53.84 23.05 -10.56
C ILE A 5 -52.44 22.44 -10.48
N THR A 6 -51.48 23.18 -9.93
CA THR A 6 -50.19 22.61 -9.54
C THR A 6 -50.36 21.90 -8.19
N ARG A 7 -50.45 20.57 -8.19
CA ARG A 7 -50.28 19.80 -6.95
C ARG A 7 -48.80 19.83 -6.56
N SER A 8 -48.44 20.60 -5.54
CA SER A 8 -47.23 20.32 -4.77
C SER A 8 -47.53 19.11 -3.87
N ALA A 9 -47.10 17.91 -4.28
CA ALA A 9 -47.12 16.75 -3.41
C ALA A 9 -46.08 16.99 -2.30
N GLY A 10 -46.53 17.42 -1.12
CA GLY A 10 -45.69 17.47 0.08
C GLY A 10 -45.32 16.06 0.48
N TYR A 11 -44.01 15.80 0.67
CA TYR A 11 -43.49 14.50 1.07
C TYR A 11 -44.17 14.05 2.38
N SER A 12 -44.70 12.83 2.42
CA SER A 12 -45.37 12.31 3.62
C SER A 12 -44.34 12.08 4.72
N ARG A 13 -44.68 12.41 5.98
CA ARG A 13 -43.80 12.15 7.15
C ARG A 13 -43.41 10.68 7.26
N LEU A 14 -44.33 9.79 6.86
CA LEU A 14 -44.08 8.35 6.82
C LEU A 14 -43.04 7.98 5.76
N GLU A 15 -43.09 8.62 4.59
CA GLU A 15 -42.15 8.38 3.49
C GLU A 15 -40.73 8.85 3.86
N ALA A 16 -40.63 10.00 4.53
CA ALA A 16 -39.36 10.47 5.09
C ALA A 16 -38.79 9.50 6.13
N ALA A 17 -39.64 8.92 6.99
CA ALA A 17 -39.22 7.91 7.96
C ALA A 17 -38.73 6.62 7.28
N PHE A 18 -39.42 6.13 6.24
CA PHE A 18 -38.98 4.97 5.48
C PHE A 18 -37.66 5.21 4.73
N MET A 19 -37.50 6.37 4.10
CA MET A 19 -36.22 6.74 3.45
C MET A 19 -35.08 6.81 4.45
N LEU A 20 -35.31 7.37 5.65
CA LEU A 20 -34.28 7.41 6.70
C LEU A 20 -33.85 6.01 7.13
N VAL A 21 -34.81 5.09 7.32
CA VAL A 21 -34.51 3.69 7.65
C VAL A 21 -33.69 3.01 6.54
N LEU A 22 -34.06 3.22 5.27
CA LEU A 22 -33.33 2.66 4.14
C LEU A 22 -31.89 3.20 4.06
N VAL A 23 -31.69 4.50 4.26
CA VAL A 23 -30.35 5.12 4.26
C VAL A 23 -29.49 4.56 5.39
N LEU A 24 -30.05 4.35 6.59
CA LEU A 24 -29.31 3.77 7.71
C LEU A 24 -28.89 2.31 7.44
N LEU A 25 -29.76 1.51 6.83
CA LEU A 25 -29.46 0.12 6.47
C LEU A 25 -28.38 0.03 5.40
N VAL A 26 -28.49 0.83 4.32
CA VAL A 26 -27.47 0.89 3.26
C VAL A 26 -26.16 1.42 3.81
N GLY A 27 -26.20 2.45 4.65
CA GLY A 27 -25.01 3.03 5.29
C GLY A 27 -24.23 1.98 6.10
N LEU A 28 -24.92 1.14 6.87
CA LEU A 28 -24.27 0.09 7.66
C LEU A 28 -23.53 -0.94 6.78
N LEU A 29 -24.14 -1.36 5.67
CA LEU A 29 -23.52 -2.29 4.72
C LEU A 29 -22.38 -1.66 3.91
N ALA A 30 -22.50 -0.37 3.59
CA ALA A 30 -21.46 0.36 2.86
C ALA A 30 -20.18 0.52 3.68
N VAL A 31 -20.29 0.73 4.99
CA VAL A 31 -19.13 0.89 5.89
C VAL A 31 -18.25 -0.36 5.90
N THR A 32 -18.83 -1.55 6.05
CA THR A 32 -18.05 -2.80 6.11
C THR A 32 -17.35 -3.08 4.78
N LYS A 33 -18.07 -2.90 3.66
CA LYS A 33 -17.51 -3.07 2.32
C LYS A 33 -16.42 -2.07 1.99
N TYR A 34 -16.54 -0.83 2.46
CA TYR A 34 -15.53 0.20 2.27
C TYR A 34 -14.19 -0.17 2.93
N PHE A 35 -14.22 -0.72 4.16
CA PHE A 35 -13.01 -1.15 4.86
C PHE A 35 -12.34 -2.38 4.22
N GLU A 36 -13.10 -3.30 3.62
CA GLU A 36 -12.56 -4.45 2.87
C GLU A 36 -11.83 -3.99 1.60
N ILE A 37 -12.49 -3.16 0.79
CA ILE A 37 -11.92 -2.65 -0.48
C ILE A 37 -10.66 -1.82 -0.25
N SER A 38 -10.62 -1.04 0.85
CA SER A 38 -9.46 -0.19 1.16
C SER A 38 -8.21 -1.00 1.47
N LYS A 39 -8.35 -2.13 2.18
CA LYS A 39 -7.23 -3.04 2.46
C LYS A 39 -6.75 -3.77 1.21
N ASP A 40 -7.69 -4.27 0.41
CA ASP A 40 -7.37 -4.96 -0.84
C ASP A 40 -6.66 -4.03 -1.84
N ALA A 41 -7.05 -2.74 -1.85
CA ALA A 41 -6.41 -1.74 -2.71
C ALA A 41 -4.96 -1.42 -2.27
N GLU A 42 -4.70 -1.33 -0.96
CA GLU A 42 -3.36 -1.10 -0.43
C GLU A 42 -2.42 -2.28 -0.74
N GLU A 43 -2.90 -3.51 -0.59
CA GLU A 43 -2.15 -4.72 -0.97
C GLU A 43 -1.94 -4.82 -2.49
N ALA A 44 -2.91 -4.41 -3.30
CA ALA A 44 -2.80 -4.42 -4.76
C ALA A 44 -1.78 -3.40 -5.30
N MET A 45 -1.51 -2.32 -4.57
CA MET A 45 -0.52 -1.31 -4.95
C MET A 45 0.93 -1.72 -4.60
N GLU A 46 1.10 -2.64 -3.65
CA GLU A 46 2.42 -3.05 -3.16
C GLU A 46 3.35 -3.57 -4.27
N PRO A 47 2.93 -4.48 -5.17
CA PRO A 47 3.80 -4.98 -6.25
C PRO A 47 4.28 -3.86 -7.17
N GLY A 48 3.40 -2.90 -7.51
CA GLY A 48 3.75 -1.77 -8.36
C GLY A 48 4.78 -0.85 -7.72
N LEU A 49 4.67 -0.60 -6.41
CA LEU A 49 5.66 0.17 -5.67
C LEU A 49 7.02 -0.54 -5.61
N ILE A 50 7.03 -1.85 -5.38
CA ILE A 50 8.26 -2.63 -5.27
C ILE A 50 9.01 -2.66 -6.61
N GLU A 51 8.30 -2.89 -7.71
CA GLU A 51 8.90 -2.85 -9.04
C GLU A 51 9.34 -1.42 -9.41
N GLY A 52 8.60 -0.39 -8.97
CA GLY A 52 9.04 1.00 -9.10
C GLY A 52 10.37 1.28 -8.38
N VAL A 53 10.53 0.79 -7.15
CA VAL A 53 11.79 0.91 -6.40
C VAL A 53 12.93 0.20 -7.12
N ARG A 54 12.69 -1.03 -7.62
CA ARG A 54 13.68 -1.79 -8.40
C ARG A 54 14.10 -1.06 -9.67
N ALA A 55 13.15 -0.52 -10.41
CA ALA A 55 13.42 0.29 -11.60
C ALA A 55 14.25 1.53 -11.24
N GLY A 56 13.91 2.24 -10.16
CA GLY A 56 14.67 3.39 -9.69
C GLY A 56 16.12 3.07 -9.32
N ILE A 57 16.35 1.92 -8.66
CA ILE A 57 17.71 1.43 -8.36
C ILE A 57 18.49 1.14 -9.65
N ALA A 58 17.84 0.50 -10.64
CA ALA A 58 18.46 0.23 -11.93
C ALA A 58 18.82 1.53 -12.66
N SER A 59 17.93 2.51 -12.70
CA SER A 59 18.20 3.82 -13.31
C SER A 59 19.35 4.56 -12.61
N TYR A 60 19.46 4.47 -11.29
CA TYR A 60 20.61 5.04 -10.56
C TYR A 60 21.95 4.40 -10.99
N ALA A 61 21.93 3.09 -11.22
CA ALA A 61 23.10 2.35 -11.68
C ALA A 61 23.51 2.75 -13.11
N GLU A 62 22.53 2.96 -14.00
CA GLU A 62 22.73 3.46 -15.36
C GLU A 62 23.32 4.87 -15.36
N GLU A 63 22.76 5.79 -14.57
CA GLU A 63 23.26 7.16 -14.46
C GLU A 63 24.72 7.21 -13.94
N SER A 64 25.09 6.29 -13.04
CA SER A 64 26.46 6.15 -12.55
C SER A 64 27.42 5.69 -13.64
N ARG A 65 26.96 4.80 -14.53
CA ARG A 65 27.72 4.30 -15.68
C ARG A 65 27.92 5.38 -16.75
N GLU A 66 26.90 6.18 -17.03
CA GLU A 66 26.98 7.28 -18.00
C GLU A 66 27.97 8.37 -17.58
N ARG A 67 28.11 8.60 -16.27
CA ARG A 67 29.09 9.51 -15.69
C ARG A 67 30.53 8.96 -15.73
N GLY A 68 30.78 7.84 -16.40
CA GLY A 68 32.11 7.24 -16.57
C GLY A 68 32.68 6.61 -15.30
N SER A 69 31.85 6.39 -14.28
CA SER A 69 32.23 5.68 -13.06
C SER A 69 31.92 4.19 -13.18
N ALA A 70 32.51 3.38 -12.30
CA ALA A 70 32.05 1.99 -12.13
C ALA A 70 30.56 1.99 -11.75
N VAL A 71 29.88 0.87 -12.02
CA VAL A 71 28.47 0.74 -11.61
C VAL A 71 28.41 0.80 -10.09
N HIS A 72 27.64 1.76 -9.57
CA HIS A 72 27.42 1.95 -8.15
C HIS A 72 25.92 2.11 -7.90
N TYR A 73 25.49 1.61 -6.75
CA TYR A 73 24.11 1.76 -6.29
C TYR A 73 24.07 2.70 -5.07
N PRO A 74 22.89 3.21 -4.69
CA PRO A 74 22.77 4.03 -3.48
C PRO A 74 23.20 3.26 -2.23
N ASN A 75 23.97 3.89 -1.33
CA ASN A 75 24.32 3.26 -0.05
C ASN A 75 23.09 3.05 0.87
N VAL A 76 22.08 3.89 0.68
CA VAL A 76 20.76 3.87 1.35
C VAL A 76 19.70 4.31 0.35
N LEU A 77 18.45 3.84 0.52
CA LEU A 77 17.34 4.24 -0.35
C LEU A 77 16.59 5.49 0.17
N ASP A 78 16.75 5.82 1.44
CA ASP A 78 16.20 7.01 2.09
C ASP A 78 16.92 7.29 3.41
N ASP A 79 16.75 8.52 3.90
CA ASP A 79 17.33 9.01 5.15
C ASP A 79 16.38 8.84 6.34
N ALA A 80 15.25 8.13 6.14
CA ALA A 80 14.21 8.03 7.15
C ALA A 80 14.66 7.27 8.40
N ALA A 81 14.15 7.66 9.56
CA ALA A 81 14.43 6.93 10.79
C ALA A 81 13.71 5.56 10.80
N PRO A 82 14.22 4.55 11.53
CA PRO A 82 13.45 3.33 11.79
C PRO A 82 12.11 3.66 12.45
N GLY A 83 11.04 3.06 11.97
CA GLY A 83 9.67 3.38 12.40
C GLY A 83 8.64 3.24 11.29
N ALA A 84 7.41 3.66 11.58
CA ALA A 84 6.37 3.77 10.56
C ALA A 84 6.70 4.91 9.59
N VAL A 85 6.31 4.76 8.32
CA VAL A 85 6.47 5.83 7.34
C VAL A 85 5.66 7.06 7.74
N THR A 86 6.14 8.25 7.39
CA THR A 86 5.40 9.49 7.60
C THR A 86 5.42 10.35 6.34
N PRO A 87 4.41 11.22 6.12
CA PRO A 87 4.44 12.15 4.99
C PRO A 87 5.62 13.14 5.01
N ARG A 88 6.22 13.37 6.19
CA ARG A 88 7.39 14.25 6.36
C ARG A 88 8.71 13.53 6.13
N ASP A 89 8.71 12.20 6.17
CA ASP A 89 9.88 11.34 6.05
C ASP A 89 9.52 10.12 5.18
N PRO A 90 9.28 10.35 3.86
CA PRO A 90 8.87 9.30 2.95
C PRO A 90 10.03 8.34 2.65
N PHE A 91 9.71 7.06 2.45
CA PHE A 91 10.71 6.05 2.11
C PHE A 91 11.10 6.09 0.63
N PHE A 92 12.27 5.53 0.31
CA PHE A 92 12.79 5.36 -1.05
C PHE A 92 13.00 6.66 -1.87
N GLY A 93 13.06 7.82 -1.23
CA GLY A 93 13.21 9.12 -1.91
C GLY A 93 14.51 9.33 -2.69
N ARG A 94 15.48 8.41 -2.59
CA ARG A 94 16.72 8.46 -3.39
C ARG A 94 16.60 7.74 -4.74
N VAL A 95 15.57 6.91 -4.91
CA VAL A 95 15.35 6.12 -6.13
C VAL A 95 13.98 6.34 -6.76
N LEU A 96 13.04 6.95 -6.02
CA LEU A 96 11.76 7.40 -6.53
C LEU A 96 11.71 8.93 -6.55
N GLU A 97 11.18 9.51 -7.63
CA GLU A 97 10.93 10.96 -7.72
C GLU A 97 9.96 11.42 -6.62
N LYS A 98 8.96 10.58 -6.33
CA LYS A 98 8.07 10.73 -5.17
C LYS A 98 8.27 9.51 -4.27
N GLY A 99 8.88 9.75 -3.11
CA GLY A 99 9.02 8.71 -2.09
C GLY A 99 7.67 8.15 -1.64
N VAL A 100 7.70 6.97 -1.03
CA VAL A 100 6.50 6.30 -0.51
C VAL A 100 6.15 6.90 0.84
N ALA A 101 4.91 7.41 0.95
CA ALA A 101 4.32 7.93 2.19
C ALA A 101 3.00 7.24 2.56
N VAL A 102 2.75 6.07 1.99
CA VAL A 102 1.52 5.29 2.18
C VAL A 102 1.60 4.52 3.50
N GLU A 103 0.56 4.60 4.33
CA GLU A 103 0.49 3.87 5.60
C GLU A 103 0.73 2.35 5.43
N GLY A 104 1.13 1.69 6.51
CA GLY A 104 1.47 0.25 6.51
C GLY A 104 2.94 -0.06 6.21
N TRP A 105 3.66 0.83 5.52
CA TRP A 105 5.12 0.70 5.38
C TRP A 105 5.86 1.04 6.68
N SER A 106 6.88 0.25 7.00
CA SER A 106 7.76 0.53 8.14
C SER A 106 9.23 0.22 7.84
N LYS A 107 10.14 1.08 8.29
CA LYS A 107 11.59 0.83 8.24
C LYS A 107 12.02 0.12 9.52
N LEU A 108 12.59 -1.08 9.37
CA LEU A 108 13.03 -1.91 10.49
C LEU A 108 14.43 -1.49 10.96
N LYS A 109 15.32 -1.26 10.01
CA LYS A 109 16.70 -0.77 10.20
C LYS A 109 17.25 -0.27 8.87
N LYS A 110 18.53 0.10 8.83
CA LYS A 110 19.19 0.52 7.58
C LYS A 110 18.97 -0.52 6.49
N ASN A 111 18.44 -0.09 5.35
CA ASN A 111 18.18 -0.91 4.17
C ASN A 111 17.24 -2.10 4.40
N GLN A 112 16.40 -2.05 5.45
CA GLN A 112 15.41 -3.10 5.71
C GLN A 112 14.05 -2.49 6.01
N TYR A 113 13.04 -3.02 5.32
CA TYR A 113 11.69 -2.47 5.32
C TYR A 113 10.68 -3.61 5.54
N ARG A 114 9.52 -3.22 6.04
CA ARG A 114 8.32 -4.04 6.12
C ARG A 114 7.26 -3.40 5.22
N THR A 115 6.67 -4.21 4.37
CA THR A 115 5.58 -3.80 3.48
C THR A 115 4.24 -3.80 4.23
N PRO A 116 3.18 -3.20 3.66
CA PRO A 116 1.83 -3.25 4.22
C PRO A 116 1.32 -4.68 4.42
N SER A 117 1.62 -5.62 3.52
CA SER A 117 1.33 -7.06 3.69
C SER A 117 2.14 -7.75 4.80
N GLY A 118 3.02 -7.03 5.48
CA GLY A 118 3.82 -7.53 6.59
C GLY A 118 5.11 -8.23 6.17
N ARG A 119 5.35 -8.41 4.87
CA ARG A 119 6.58 -9.02 4.32
C ARG A 119 7.78 -8.13 4.57
N ARG A 120 8.95 -8.74 4.75
CA ARG A 120 10.20 -8.02 4.96
C ARG A 120 10.99 -7.95 3.67
N ILE A 121 11.57 -6.79 3.38
CA ILE A 121 12.44 -6.55 2.24
C ILE A 121 13.80 -6.08 2.73
N VAL A 122 14.84 -6.57 2.07
CA VAL A 122 16.22 -6.11 2.27
C VAL A 122 16.77 -5.56 0.97
N TYR A 123 17.43 -4.42 1.10
CA TYR A 123 18.20 -3.81 0.04
C TYR A 123 19.69 -4.07 0.25
N ASN A 124 20.37 -4.55 -0.79
CA ASN A 124 21.82 -4.73 -0.81
C ASN A 124 22.49 -3.62 -1.66
N PRO A 125 23.22 -2.68 -1.05
CA PRO A 125 23.88 -1.59 -1.80
C PRO A 125 25.07 -2.06 -2.65
N GLU A 126 25.63 -3.23 -2.37
CA GLU A 126 26.75 -3.79 -3.16
C GLU A 126 26.27 -4.36 -4.50
N THR A 127 25.09 -4.97 -4.51
CA THR A 127 24.53 -5.66 -5.68
C THR A 127 23.37 -4.90 -6.33
N GLY A 128 22.77 -3.92 -5.64
CA GLY A 128 21.55 -3.24 -6.07
C GLY A 128 20.28 -4.06 -5.85
N GLU A 129 20.38 -5.24 -5.22
CA GLU A 129 19.24 -6.14 -5.07
C GLU A 129 18.24 -5.63 -4.03
N PHE A 130 16.95 -5.68 -4.38
CA PHE A 130 15.82 -5.33 -3.51
C PHE A 130 14.88 -6.54 -3.39
N LEU A 131 15.09 -7.37 -2.38
CA LEU A 131 14.52 -8.72 -2.30
C LEU A 131 13.72 -8.92 -1.02
N PHE A 132 12.63 -9.68 -1.14
CA PHE A 132 11.95 -10.20 0.04
C PHE A 132 12.89 -11.12 0.81
N LEU A 133 12.92 -10.98 2.13
CA LEU A 133 13.51 -12.00 2.97
C LEU A 133 12.64 -13.24 2.94
N PRO A 134 13.25 -14.44 2.93
CA PRO A 134 12.50 -15.65 3.20
C PRO A 134 11.76 -15.48 4.53
N GLU A 135 10.50 -15.90 4.56
CA GLU A 135 9.67 -15.95 5.77
C GLU A 135 10.43 -16.82 6.79
N GLU A 136 11.28 -16.23 7.64
CA GLU A 136 11.82 -16.95 8.78
C GLU A 136 10.61 -17.43 9.56
N LEU A 137 10.44 -18.76 9.60
CA LEU A 137 9.44 -19.51 10.36
C LEU A 137 8.98 -18.68 11.56
N SER A 138 7.84 -18.01 11.39
CA SER A 138 7.15 -17.41 12.52
C SER A 138 7.00 -18.52 13.55
N PRO A 139 7.45 -18.36 14.81
CA PRO A 139 7.24 -19.36 15.84
C PRO A 139 5.72 -19.51 16.05
N GLY A 140 5.13 -20.45 15.32
CA GLY A 140 3.68 -20.58 15.15
C GLY A 140 3.24 -21.26 13.83
N SER A 141 4.05 -21.21 12.77
CA SER A 141 3.76 -21.96 11.54
C SER A 141 4.38 -23.34 11.62
N ALA A 142 3.70 -24.28 12.28
CA ALA A 142 4.00 -25.70 12.13
C ALA A 142 3.94 -26.06 10.65
N HIS A 143 5.09 -26.34 10.05
CA HIS A 143 5.17 -27.07 8.80
C HIS A 143 4.51 -28.44 9.03
N VAL A 144 3.26 -28.58 8.62
CA VAL A 144 2.64 -29.88 8.44
C VAL A 144 3.17 -30.39 7.09
N PRO A 145 4.14 -31.33 7.06
CA PRO A 145 4.51 -31.95 5.80
C PRO A 145 3.27 -32.62 5.22
N ALA A 146 3.01 -32.37 3.93
CA ALA A 146 1.95 -33.05 3.21
C ALA A 146 2.12 -34.56 3.36
N PRO A 147 1.05 -35.34 3.64
CA PRO A 147 1.19 -36.78 3.72
C PRO A 147 1.65 -37.31 2.37
N ASP A 148 2.78 -38.03 2.37
CA ASP A 148 3.23 -38.82 1.22
C ASP A 148 2.07 -39.74 0.81
N LYS A 149 1.58 -39.53 -0.41
CA LYS A 149 0.52 -40.34 -0.97
C LYS A 149 1.12 -41.72 -1.31
N PRO A 150 0.45 -42.83 -0.92
CA PRO A 150 0.93 -44.18 -1.19
C PRO A 150 0.97 -44.52 -2.67
#